data_AF-A0AA37MS62-F1
#
_entry.id   AF-A0AA37MS62-F1
#
_cell.length_a   1.000
_cell.length_b   1.000
_cell.length_c   1.000
_cell.angle_alpha   90.00
_cell.angle_beta   90.00
_cell.angle_gamma   90.00
#
_symmetry.space_group_name_H-M   'P 1'
#
loop_
_entity.id
_entity.type
_entity.pdbx_description
1 polymer ?
#
loop_
_entity_poly.entity_id
_entity_poly.type
_entity_poly.pdbx_seq_one_letter_code
_entity_poly.pdbx_strand_id
1 'polypeptide(L)'
;MDIFYYWQKFEQDLKNGELGHFGSNSGKIGELKQRLPKRLWVFKTPKGMKGSVQLLGSLLVSDEPKVAVNTEYPNLIYYDPFSPESVLFADSDAPGRVEGVTRLLQHRLLHAFKSNFQGDAGLQALESNVVRGLESMVAGWDKVQMLEKVKEPEKVQPINPFAQQTR
;
A
#
# COMPACT_ATOMS: atom_id res chain seq x y z
N MET A 1 5.34 -9.51 -10.10
CA MET A 1 5.66 -9.33 -8.68
C MET A 1 4.85 -8.15 -8.19
N ASP A 2 4.49 -8.11 -6.91
CA ASP A 2 3.92 -6.91 -6.28
C ASP A 2 4.84 -6.41 -5.16
N ILE A 3 4.47 -5.31 -4.51
CA ILE A 3 5.27 -4.72 -3.44
C ILE A 3 4.52 -4.80 -2.12
N PHE A 4 5.22 -5.22 -1.08
CA PHE A 4 4.83 -5.02 0.31
C PHE A 4 5.28 -3.62 0.73
N TYR A 5 4.34 -2.81 1.22
CA TYR A 5 4.63 -1.48 1.73
C TYR A 5 4.06 -1.31 3.14
N TYR A 6 4.95 -1.04 4.11
CA TYR A 6 4.60 -0.73 5.48
C TYR A 6 4.34 0.78 5.65
N TRP A 7 3.08 1.15 5.79
CA TRP A 7 2.61 2.53 5.85
C TRP A 7 2.32 2.93 7.30
N GLN A 8 3.35 3.42 8.00
CA GLN A 8 3.24 3.75 9.42
C GLN A 8 2.27 4.90 9.73
N LYS A 9 2.19 5.89 8.83
CA LYS A 9 1.36 7.11 8.99
C LYS A 9 0.06 7.07 8.20
N PHE A 10 -0.42 5.87 7.85
CA PHE A 10 -1.56 5.68 6.96
C PHE A 10 -2.76 6.59 7.26
N GLU A 11 -3.23 6.63 8.51
CA GLU A 11 -4.40 7.44 8.88
C GLU A 11 -4.13 8.95 8.77
N GLN A 12 -2.90 9.38 9.09
CA GLN A 12 -2.50 10.77 9.00
C GLN A 12 -2.43 11.22 7.54
N ASP A 13 -1.78 10.41 6.69
CA ASP A 13 -1.56 10.74 5.28
C ASP A 13 -2.89 10.72 4.52
N LEU A 14 -3.78 9.76 4.83
CA LEU A 14 -5.14 9.71 4.30
C LEU A 14 -5.99 10.92 4.72
N LYS A 15 -5.83 11.39 5.96
CA LYS A 15 -6.52 12.60 6.45
C LYS A 15 -6.00 13.88 5.79
N ASN A 16 -4.70 13.93 5.50
CA ASN A 16 -4.05 15.08 4.86
C ASN A 16 -4.20 15.09 3.33
N GLY A 17 -4.67 13.98 2.73
CA GLY A 17 -4.73 13.82 1.27
C GLY A 17 -3.34 13.60 0.64
N GLU A 18 -2.35 13.19 1.43
CA GLU A 18 -0.98 12.90 1.00
C GLU A 18 -0.91 11.53 0.33
N LEU A 19 -1.48 11.45 -0.87
CA LEU A 19 -1.69 10.21 -1.61
C LEU A 19 -0.94 10.17 -2.95
N GLY A 20 -1.09 9.06 -3.66
CA GLY A 20 -0.60 8.84 -5.03
C GLY A 20 0.89 8.60 -5.20
N HIS A 21 1.67 8.68 -4.12
CA HIS A 21 3.10 8.34 -4.15
C HIS A 21 3.60 7.79 -2.82
N PHE A 22 4.73 7.08 -2.89
CA PHE A 22 5.55 6.68 -1.75
C PHE A 22 7.00 7.02 -2.05
N GLY A 23 7.69 7.61 -1.08
CA GLY A 23 9.08 8.00 -1.22
C GLY A 23 10.02 7.39 -0.18
N SER A 24 11.26 7.18 -0.58
CA SER A 24 12.35 6.77 0.30
C SER A 24 13.68 7.36 -0.16
N ASN A 25 14.57 7.58 0.79
CA ASN A 25 15.97 7.92 0.51
C ASN A 25 16.78 6.71 0.00
N SER A 26 16.28 5.49 0.19
CA SER A 26 16.95 4.27 -0.27
C SER A 26 16.75 4.00 -1.76
N GLY A 27 17.81 3.49 -2.40
CA GLY A 27 17.78 3.00 -3.78
C GLY A 27 16.89 1.77 -4.01
N LYS A 28 16.42 1.11 -2.94
CA LYS A 28 15.55 -0.08 -3.01
C LYS A 28 14.28 0.15 -3.83
N ILE A 29 13.73 1.37 -3.82
CA ILE A 29 12.60 1.72 -4.68
C ILE A 29 12.96 1.55 -6.16
N GLY A 30 14.16 1.98 -6.57
CA GLY A 30 14.65 1.83 -7.94
C GLY A 30 14.75 0.36 -8.35
N GLU A 31 15.31 -0.48 -7.48
CA GLU A 31 15.41 -1.93 -7.70
C GLU A 31 14.02 -2.57 -7.88
N LEU A 32 13.05 -2.20 -7.03
CA LEU A 32 11.70 -2.75 -7.13
C LEU A 32 10.97 -2.29 -8.38
N LYS A 33 11.15 -1.04 -8.82
CA LYS A 33 10.56 -0.53 -10.07
C LYS A 33 11.05 -1.28 -11.30
N GLN A 34 12.33 -1.66 -11.33
CA GLN A 34 12.88 -2.45 -12.45
C GLN A 34 12.22 -3.81 -12.61
N ARG A 35 11.57 -4.34 -11.56
CA ARG A 35 10.82 -5.60 -11.59
C ARG A 35 9.37 -5.44 -12.03
N LEU A 36 8.97 -4.24 -12.48
CA LEU A 36 7.65 -3.92 -13.03
C LEU A 36 6.49 -4.38 -12.13
N PRO A 37 6.39 -3.82 -10.91
CA PRO A 37 5.36 -4.20 -9.96
C PRO A 37 3.98 -3.79 -10.48
N LYS A 38 2.96 -4.65 -10.29
CA LYS A 38 1.58 -4.29 -10.65
C LYS A 38 0.87 -3.56 -9.51
N ARG A 39 1.03 -4.06 -8.27
CA ARG A 39 0.34 -3.54 -7.09
C ARG A 39 1.26 -3.22 -5.93
N LEU A 40 0.82 -2.28 -5.12
CA LEU A 40 1.32 -1.99 -3.79
C LEU A 40 0.33 -2.52 -2.77
N TRP A 41 0.70 -3.58 -2.07
CA TRP A 41 -0.04 -4.08 -0.92
C TRP A 41 0.40 -3.31 0.31
N VAL A 42 -0.57 -2.65 0.95
CA VAL A 42 -0.32 -1.71 2.04
C VAL A 42 -0.58 -2.38 3.37
N PHE A 43 0.35 -2.24 4.31
CA PHE A 43 0.28 -2.84 5.63
C PHE A 43 0.59 -1.83 6.72
N LYS A 44 0.08 -2.07 7.93
CA LYS A 44 0.53 -1.39 9.15
C LYS A 44 0.58 -2.36 10.32
N THR A 45 1.19 -1.96 11.43
CA THR A 45 1.02 -2.68 12.70
C THR A 45 -0.30 -2.25 13.34
N PRO A 46 -1.25 -3.17 13.62
CA PRO A 46 -2.46 -2.81 14.35
C PRO A 46 -2.13 -2.35 15.78
N LYS A 47 -2.96 -1.44 16.32
CA LYS A 47 -2.71 -0.81 17.62
C LYS A 47 -2.67 -1.88 18.72
N GLY A 48 -1.60 -1.88 19.52
CA GLY A 48 -1.40 -2.83 20.61
C GLY A 48 -0.94 -4.24 20.19
N MET A 49 -0.76 -4.50 18.89
CA MET A 49 -0.40 -5.82 18.36
C MET A 49 1.00 -5.84 17.76
N LYS A 50 2.02 -5.54 18.58
CA LYS A 50 3.43 -5.55 18.13
C LYS A 50 3.79 -6.93 17.54
N GLY A 51 4.47 -6.93 16.40
CA GLY A 51 4.86 -8.15 15.70
C GLY A 51 3.77 -8.76 14.82
N SER A 52 2.60 -8.10 14.72
CA SER A 52 1.53 -8.44 13.78
C SER A 52 1.41 -7.38 12.69
N VAL A 53 0.80 -7.74 11.57
CA VAL A 53 0.51 -6.82 10.46
C VAL A 53 -0.94 -6.93 10.05
N GLN A 54 -1.53 -5.77 9.80
CA GLN A 54 -2.84 -5.59 9.20
C GLN A 54 -2.65 -5.26 7.73
N LEU A 55 -3.36 -5.95 6.85
CA LEU A 55 -3.42 -5.61 5.42
C LEU A 55 -4.50 -4.56 5.19
N LEU A 56 -4.09 -3.34 4.85
CA LEU A 56 -4.97 -2.19 4.70
C LEU A 56 -5.63 -2.10 3.33
N GLY A 57 -4.89 -2.46 2.28
CA GLY A 57 -5.36 -2.27 0.91
C GLY A 57 -4.40 -2.78 -0.15
N SER A 58 -4.84 -2.65 -1.39
CA SER A 58 -4.08 -2.95 -2.60
C SER A 58 -4.25 -1.78 -3.56
N LEU A 59 -3.15 -1.17 -3.97
CA LEU A 59 -3.11 0.03 -4.80
C LEU A 59 -2.47 -0.26 -6.14
N LEU A 60 -3.05 0.25 -7.22
CA LEU A 60 -2.54 0.06 -8.57
C LEU A 60 -1.30 0.94 -8.78
N VAL A 61 -0.15 0.32 -9.08
CA VAL A 61 1.08 1.06 -9.43
C VAL A 61 0.84 1.85 -10.71
N SER A 62 1.39 3.06 -10.77
CA SER A 62 1.39 3.92 -11.94
C SER A 62 2.83 4.28 -12.32
N ASP A 63 3.09 4.40 -13.62
CA ASP A 63 4.40 4.87 -14.11
C ASP A 63 4.59 6.37 -13.89
N GLU A 64 3.48 7.12 -13.87
CA GLU A 64 3.44 8.58 -13.72
C GLU A 64 2.62 8.99 -12.49
N PRO A 65 2.93 10.15 -11.88
CA PRO A 65 2.11 10.67 -10.79
C PRO A 65 0.70 11.02 -11.29
N LYS A 66 -0.31 10.68 -10.50
CA LYS A 66 -1.71 11.04 -10.80
C LYS A 66 -2.19 12.25 -10.02
N VAL A 67 -1.50 12.60 -8.94
CA VAL A 67 -1.74 13.77 -8.09
C VAL A 67 -0.46 14.56 -7.94
N ALA A 68 -0.55 15.83 -7.58
CA ALA A 68 0.64 16.65 -7.33
C ALA A 68 1.52 16.01 -6.25
N VAL A 69 2.80 15.84 -6.55
CA VAL A 69 3.78 15.24 -5.63
C VAL A 69 4.67 16.34 -5.08
N ASN A 70 4.57 16.58 -3.77
CA ASN A 70 5.41 17.53 -3.05
C ASN A 70 6.26 16.76 -2.03
N THR A 71 7.43 16.31 -2.44
CA THR A 71 8.30 15.48 -1.61
C THR A 71 9.77 15.74 -1.89
N GLU A 72 10.60 15.60 -0.86
CA GLU A 72 12.05 15.71 -0.93
C GLU A 72 12.71 14.35 -1.23
N TYR A 73 11.94 13.26 -1.25
CA TYR A 73 12.49 11.93 -1.45
C TYR A 73 13.01 11.74 -2.90
N PRO A 74 14.25 11.26 -3.08
CA PRO A 74 14.84 11.09 -4.40
C PRO A 74 14.27 9.88 -5.17
N ASN A 75 13.74 8.88 -4.47
CA ASN A 75 13.20 7.68 -5.09
C ASN A 75 11.70 7.55 -4.79
N LEU A 76 10.89 7.43 -5.85
CA LEU A 76 9.43 7.44 -5.77
C LEU A 76 8.79 6.27 -6.52
N ILE A 77 7.77 5.68 -5.89
CA ILE A 77 6.79 4.79 -6.52
C ILE A 77 5.46 5.52 -6.56
N TYR A 78 4.86 5.62 -7.74
CA TYR A 78 3.52 6.20 -7.89
C TYR A 78 2.47 5.10 -7.90
N TYR A 79 1.28 5.47 -7.45
CA TYR A 79 0.08 4.67 -7.60
C TYR A 79 -1.07 5.58 -8.02
N ASP A 80 -2.09 4.98 -8.61
CA ASP A 80 -3.28 5.70 -9.03
C ASP A 80 -4.35 5.65 -7.93
N PRO A 81 -4.55 6.73 -7.14
CA PRO A 81 -5.56 6.74 -6.10
C PRO A 81 -6.98 6.84 -6.67
N PHE A 82 -7.17 7.20 -7.95
CA PHE A 82 -8.48 7.32 -8.61
C PHE A 82 -8.93 6.02 -9.27
N SER A 83 -8.00 5.08 -9.48
CA SER A 83 -8.32 3.80 -10.10
C SER A 83 -9.33 3.01 -9.24
N PRO A 84 -10.32 2.34 -9.87
CA PRO A 84 -11.19 1.40 -9.16
C PRO A 84 -10.43 0.16 -8.66
N GLU A 85 -9.22 -0.12 -9.16
CA GLU A 85 -8.35 -1.18 -8.64
C GLU A 85 -7.60 -0.78 -7.37
N SER A 86 -7.57 0.51 -7.01
CA SER A 86 -6.96 1.01 -5.78
C SER A 86 -7.97 1.02 -4.64
N VAL A 87 -7.92 -0.03 -3.82
CA VAL A 87 -8.94 -0.34 -2.81
C VAL A 87 -8.37 -0.46 -1.41
N LEU A 88 -9.21 -0.15 -0.43
CA LEU A 88 -8.97 -0.40 1.00
C LEU A 88 -9.95 -1.46 1.51
N PHE A 89 -9.50 -2.26 2.47
CA PHE A 89 -10.28 -3.35 3.07
C PHE A 89 -10.99 -2.89 4.34
N ALA A 90 -12.33 -2.96 4.35
CA ALA A 90 -13.17 -2.27 5.34
C ALA A 90 -12.96 -2.73 6.79
N ASP A 91 -12.96 -4.03 7.06
CA ASP A 91 -12.73 -4.60 8.43
C ASP A 91 -11.42 -5.38 8.48
N SER A 92 -10.36 -4.81 7.91
CA SER A 92 -9.05 -5.48 7.87
C SER A 92 -8.42 -5.69 9.26
N ASP A 93 -8.88 -4.99 10.29
CA ASP A 93 -8.42 -5.08 11.67
C ASP A 93 -9.09 -6.20 12.48
N ALA A 94 -10.06 -6.92 11.91
CA ALA A 94 -10.69 -8.06 12.55
C ALA A 94 -9.61 -9.08 12.99
N PRO A 95 -9.65 -9.59 14.25
CA PRO A 95 -8.55 -10.40 14.80
C PRO A 95 -8.13 -11.58 13.93
N GLY A 96 -9.09 -12.33 13.35
CA GLY A 96 -8.79 -13.46 12.46
C GLY A 96 -8.14 -13.06 11.13
N ARG A 97 -8.42 -11.86 10.62
CA ARG A 97 -7.79 -11.33 9.40
C ARG A 97 -6.35 -10.93 9.68
N VAL A 98 -6.10 -10.23 10.79
CA VAL A 98 -4.75 -9.85 11.23
C VAL A 98 -3.87 -11.08 11.48
N GLU A 99 -4.40 -12.08 12.19
CA GLU A 99 -3.67 -13.33 12.45
C GLU A 99 -3.34 -14.06 11.14
N GLY A 100 -4.32 -14.20 10.23
CA GLY A 100 -4.13 -14.85 8.94
C GLY A 100 -3.04 -14.17 8.11
N VAL A 101 -3.12 -12.85 7.93
CA VAL A 101 -2.12 -12.08 7.16
C VAL A 101 -0.74 -12.17 7.83
N THR A 102 -0.68 -12.03 9.16
CA THR A 102 0.57 -12.14 9.90
C THR A 102 1.22 -13.51 9.68
N ARG A 103 0.46 -14.60 9.84
CA ARG A 103 0.95 -15.96 9.62
C ARG A 103 1.44 -16.19 8.20
N LEU A 104 0.73 -15.63 7.20
CA LEU A 104 1.14 -15.72 5.80
C LEU A 104 2.52 -15.07 5.58
N LEU A 105 2.78 -13.92 6.22
CA LEU A 105 3.96 -13.10 5.91
C LEU A 105 5.15 -13.35 6.85
N GLN A 106 4.92 -13.75 8.09
CA GLN A 106 5.94 -13.79 9.15
C GLN A 106 7.17 -14.62 8.78
N HIS A 107 6.96 -15.82 8.22
CA HIS A 107 8.07 -16.68 7.80
C HIS A 107 8.77 -16.19 6.53
N ARG A 108 8.02 -15.55 5.64
CA ARG A 108 8.51 -15.11 4.32
C ARG A 108 9.28 -13.80 4.41
N LEU A 109 8.88 -12.92 5.32
CA LEU A 109 9.45 -11.61 5.54
C LEU A 109 10.12 -11.53 6.92
N LEU A 110 10.74 -12.62 7.38
CA LEU A 110 11.28 -12.75 8.74
C LEU A 110 12.18 -11.58 9.15
N HIS A 111 13.05 -11.13 8.24
CA HIS A 111 13.92 -9.98 8.51
C HIS A 111 13.10 -8.70 8.74
N ALA A 112 12.05 -8.47 7.95
CA ALA A 112 11.19 -7.29 8.08
C ALA A 112 10.43 -7.28 9.41
N PHE A 113 9.93 -8.44 9.86
CA PHE A 113 9.32 -8.57 11.17
C PHE A 113 10.32 -8.32 12.31
N LYS A 114 11.54 -8.87 12.21
CA LYS A 114 12.59 -8.68 13.23
C LYS A 114 13.02 -7.22 13.39
N SER A 115 13.03 -6.45 12.30
CA SER A 115 13.37 -5.02 12.32
C SER A 115 12.17 -4.10 12.54
N ASN A 116 10.98 -4.65 12.81
CA ASN A 116 9.73 -3.89 12.91
C ASN A 116 9.48 -2.97 11.70
N PHE A 117 9.84 -3.45 10.51
CA PHE A 117 9.61 -2.77 9.23
C PHE A 117 10.29 -1.39 9.11
N GLN A 118 11.36 -1.15 9.87
CA GLN A 118 12.11 0.11 9.81
C GLN A 118 12.97 0.22 8.54
N GLY A 119 12.95 1.41 7.92
CA GLY A 119 13.70 1.68 6.69
C GLY A 119 13.32 0.71 5.56
N ASP A 120 14.33 0.14 4.90
CA ASP A 120 14.14 -0.78 3.78
C ASP A 120 13.43 -2.08 4.15
N ALA A 121 13.33 -2.38 5.44
CA ALA A 121 12.53 -3.49 5.90
C ALA A 121 11.03 -3.29 5.63
N GLY A 122 10.56 -2.05 5.63
CA GLY A 122 9.16 -1.68 5.34
C GLY A 122 8.77 -1.75 3.88
N LEU A 123 9.73 -2.04 2.98
CA LEU A 123 9.48 -2.14 1.55
C LEU A 123 10.05 -3.47 1.05
N GLN A 124 9.21 -4.41 0.61
CA GLN A 124 9.69 -5.73 0.16
C GLN A 124 9.06 -6.14 -1.16
N ALA A 125 9.77 -6.96 -1.92
CA ALA A 125 9.18 -7.68 -3.05
C ALA A 125 8.20 -8.75 -2.55
N LEU A 126 7.03 -8.83 -3.17
CA LEU A 126 6.08 -9.92 -3.01
C LEU A 126 6.10 -10.79 -4.26
N GLU A 127 6.65 -11.99 -4.09
CA GLU A 127 6.68 -13.00 -5.14
C GLU A 127 5.29 -13.59 -5.40
N SER A 128 5.08 -14.15 -6.58
CA SER A 128 3.74 -14.56 -7.08
C SER A 128 3.01 -15.53 -6.16
N ASN A 129 3.72 -16.41 -5.44
CA ASN A 129 3.11 -17.32 -4.47
C ASN A 129 2.52 -16.58 -3.26
N VAL A 130 3.16 -15.50 -2.82
CA VAL A 130 2.67 -14.66 -1.71
C VAL A 130 1.49 -13.82 -2.18
N VAL A 131 1.59 -13.22 -3.37
CA VAL A 131 0.52 -12.43 -3.98
C VAL A 131 -0.75 -13.26 -4.13
N ARG A 132 -0.67 -14.48 -4.69
CA ARG A 132 -1.82 -15.39 -4.80
C ARG A 132 -2.43 -15.73 -3.43
N GLY A 133 -1.60 -15.86 -2.39
CA GLY A 133 -2.05 -16.06 -1.03
C GLY A 133 -2.86 -14.88 -0.50
N LEU A 134 -2.36 -13.65 -0.72
CA LEU A 134 -3.07 -12.42 -0.36
C LEU A 134 -4.38 -12.27 -1.14
N GLU A 135 -4.35 -12.47 -2.45
CA GLU A 135 -5.53 -12.41 -3.32
C GLU A 135 -6.61 -13.40 -2.89
N SER A 136 -6.24 -14.64 -2.57
CA SER A 136 -7.16 -15.64 -2.06
C SER A 136 -7.75 -15.25 -0.70
N MET A 137 -6.97 -14.64 0.18
CA MET A 137 -7.45 -14.19 1.49
C MET A 137 -8.47 -13.06 1.37
N VAL A 138 -8.20 -12.08 0.50
CA VAL A 138 -9.05 -10.88 0.35
C VAL A 138 -10.17 -11.03 -0.66
N ALA A 139 -10.33 -12.21 -1.28
CA ALA A 139 -11.33 -12.45 -2.31
C ALA A 139 -12.75 -12.11 -1.84
N GLY A 140 -13.08 -12.50 -0.60
CA GLY A 140 -14.38 -12.25 0.03
C GLY A 140 -14.38 -11.12 1.06
N TRP A 141 -13.36 -10.25 1.08
CA TRP A 141 -13.35 -9.09 1.98
C TRP A 141 -14.09 -7.93 1.35
N ASP A 142 -14.83 -7.19 2.16
CA ASP A 142 -15.43 -5.93 1.75
C ASP A 142 -14.35 -4.91 1.40
N LYS A 143 -14.54 -4.28 0.25
CA LYS A 143 -13.60 -3.34 -0.36
C LYS A 143 -14.32 -2.03 -0.60
N VAL A 144 -13.61 -0.94 -0.35
CA VAL A 144 -14.04 0.40 -0.72
C VAL A 144 -12.96 1.02 -1.58
N GLN A 145 -13.36 1.88 -2.51
CA GLN A 145 -12.40 2.67 -3.28
C GLN A 145 -11.60 3.56 -2.32
N MET A 146 -10.29 3.70 -2.53
CA MET A 146 -9.39 4.35 -1.57
C MET A 146 -9.84 5.76 -1.14
N LEU A 147 -10.34 6.57 -2.07
CA LEU A 147 -10.76 7.95 -1.83
C LEU A 147 -12.04 8.03 -1.01
N GLU A 148 -12.84 6.96 -0.93
CA GLU A 148 -14.03 6.94 -0.05
C GLU A 148 -13.66 7.04 1.44
N LYS A 149 -12.42 6.69 1.81
CA LYS A 149 -11.91 6.81 3.19
C LYS A 149 -11.13 8.10 3.42
N VAL A 150 -10.94 8.93 2.39
CA VAL A 150 -10.33 10.26 2.52
C VAL A 150 -11.36 11.22 3.09
N LYS A 151 -10.95 12.02 4.08
CA LYS A 151 -11.87 12.94 4.77
C LYS A 151 -12.39 14.06 3.84
N GLU A 152 -11.53 14.53 2.95
CA GLU A 152 -11.76 15.67 2.05
C GLU A 152 -11.25 15.29 0.64
N PRO A 153 -11.93 14.34 -0.05
CA PRO A 153 -11.45 13.79 -1.33
C PRO A 153 -11.32 14.85 -2.43
N GLU A 154 -12.06 15.95 -2.34
CA GLU A 154 -11.97 17.11 -3.23
C GLU A 154 -10.61 17.82 -3.22
N LYS A 155 -9.81 17.62 -2.16
CA LYS A 155 -8.44 18.12 -2.08
C LYS A 155 -7.44 17.26 -2.84
N VAL A 156 -7.81 16.02 -3.17
CA VAL A 156 -6.98 15.11 -3.97
C VAL A 156 -7.33 15.31 -5.43
N GLN A 157 -6.74 16.34 -6.05
CA GLN A 157 -7.03 16.68 -7.44
C GLN A 157 -6.11 15.94 -8.41
N PRO A 158 -6.65 15.38 -9.51
CA PRO A 158 -5.82 14.78 -10.53
C PRO A 158 -4.97 15.85 -11.23
N ILE A 159 -3.73 15.51 -11.59
CA ILE A 159 -2.85 16.40 -12.39
C ILE A 159 -3.51 16.72 -13.74
N ASN A 160 -4.19 15.74 -14.34
CA ASN A 160 -4.98 15.93 -15.54
C ASN A 160 -6.47 15.78 -15.22
N PRO A 161 -7.24 16.88 -15.08
CA PRO A 161 -8.67 16.82 -14.78
C PRO A 161 -9.51 16.23 -15.91
N PHE A 162 -8.93 16.01 -17.10
CA PHE A 162 -9.60 15.44 -18.28
C PHE A 162 -9.16 14.00 -18.60
N ALA A 163 -8.20 13.44 -17.86
CA ALA A 163 -7.89 12.02 -17.95
C ALA A 163 -9.11 11.26 -17.42
N GLN A 164 -9.84 10.58 -18.32
CA GLN A 164 -11.12 9.97 -18.05
C GLN A 164 -11.12 9.19 -16.73
N GLN A 165 -11.99 9.58 -15.79
CA GLN A 165 -12.43 8.69 -14.72
C GLN A 165 -13.29 7.60 -15.38
N THR A 166 -12.65 6.51 -15.81
CA THR A 166 -13.35 5.30 -16.22
C THR A 166 -14.16 4.81 -15.02
N ARG A 167 -15.47 5.08 -15.08
CA ARG A 167 -16.49 4.55 -14.16
C ARG A 167 -16.61 3.04 -14.32
#